data_AF-A0A1Q5JP76-F1
#
_entry.id   AF-A0A1Q5JP76-F1
#
_cell.length_a   1.000
_cell.length_b   1.000
_cell.length_c   1.000
_cell.angle_alpha   90.00
_cell.angle_beta   90.00
_cell.angle_gamma   90.00
#
_symmetry.space_group_name_H-M   'P 1'
#
loop_
_entity.id
_entity.type
_entity.pdbx_description
1 polymer ?
#
loop_
_entity_poly.entity_id
_entity_poly.type
_entity_poly.pdbx_seq_one_letter_code
_entity_poly.pdbx_strand_id
1 'polypeptide(L)'
;MSDLAWVPQSCTLPTEERPLRVAEWDVLFSERLASSSRPEPFRLRLELAAGPGIEERVRDLAGRESGCCSFFTFTTTPGEDLIGLDIEVDAAHDAVLDALAVRTAGMQR
;
A
#
# COMPACT_ATOMS: atom_id res chain seq x y z
N MET A 1 -19.73 -4.46 -12.28
CA MET A 1 -20.10 -4.23 -10.87
C MET A 1 -18.81 -4.32 -10.09
N SER A 2 -18.15 -3.17 -9.89
CA SER A 2 -16.82 -3.08 -9.33
C SER A 2 -16.92 -3.01 -7.81
N ASP A 3 -16.38 -4.01 -7.15
CA ASP A 3 -16.39 -4.17 -5.70
C ASP A 3 -15.36 -3.22 -5.07
N LEU A 4 -15.79 -1.99 -4.78
CA LEU A 4 -15.05 -0.99 -4.01
C LEU A 4 -15.27 -1.17 -2.48
N ALA A 5 -15.51 -2.41 -2.02
CA ALA A 5 -15.84 -2.71 -0.62
C ALA A 5 -14.69 -2.43 0.37
N TRP A 6 -13.49 -2.15 -0.12
CA TRP A 6 -12.30 -1.95 0.70
C TRP A 6 -12.03 -0.50 1.10
N VAL A 7 -12.67 0.48 0.45
CA VAL A 7 -12.28 1.88 0.65
C VAL A 7 -13.11 2.50 1.78
N PRO A 8 -12.50 2.88 2.92
CA PRO A 8 -13.25 3.42 4.05
C PRO A 8 -13.92 4.74 3.65
N GLN A 9 -15.09 5.00 4.24
CA GLN A 9 -15.88 6.21 4.00
C GLN A 9 -15.16 7.49 4.42
N SER A 10 -14.04 7.35 5.15
CA SER A 10 -13.13 8.39 5.61
C SER A 10 -12.21 8.96 4.51
N CYS A 11 -12.04 8.28 3.36
CA CYS A 11 -11.29 8.87 2.24
C CYS A 11 -12.17 9.92 1.54
N THR A 12 -11.84 11.19 1.73
CA THR A 12 -12.48 12.37 1.12
C THR A 12 -12.13 12.57 -0.35
N LEU A 13 -11.42 11.62 -0.96
CA LEU A 13 -11.07 11.66 -2.38
C LEU A 13 -12.33 11.49 -3.25
N PRO A 14 -12.54 12.32 -4.28
CA PRO A 14 -13.58 12.06 -5.28
C PRO A 14 -13.40 10.66 -5.86
N THR A 15 -14.52 9.96 -6.04
CA THR A 15 -14.58 8.52 -6.37
C THR A 15 -13.91 8.17 -7.69
N GLU A 16 -13.61 9.17 -8.53
CA GLU A 16 -12.95 9.05 -9.83
C GLU A 16 -11.42 8.88 -9.74
N GLU A 17 -10.77 9.32 -8.66
CA GLU A 17 -9.30 9.23 -8.49
C GLU A 17 -8.86 8.00 -7.67
N ARG A 18 -9.80 7.37 -6.93
CA ARG A 18 -9.57 6.16 -6.12
C ARG A 18 -9.12 4.94 -6.94
N PRO A 19 -9.67 4.65 -8.15
CA PRO A 19 -9.25 3.50 -8.95
C PRO A 19 -7.85 3.66 -9.56
N LEU A 20 -7.44 4.90 -9.85
CA LEU A 20 -6.17 5.22 -10.51
C LEU A 20 -4.97 4.97 -9.58
N ARG A 21 -5.05 5.35 -8.30
CA ARG A 21 -3.96 5.10 -7.34
C ARG A 21 -3.84 3.64 -6.93
N VAL A 22 -4.98 2.97 -6.82
CA VAL A 22 -5.11 1.53 -6.61
C VAL A 22 -4.46 0.74 -7.76
N ALA A 23 -4.47 1.28 -8.99
CA ALA A 23 -3.78 0.70 -10.15
C ALA A 23 -2.27 1.02 -10.16
N GLU A 24 -1.84 2.20 -9.74
CA GLU A 24 -0.40 2.55 -9.63
C GLU A 24 0.34 1.69 -8.59
N TRP A 25 -0.28 1.49 -7.42
CA TRP A 25 0.19 0.54 -6.43
C TRP A 25 0.20 -0.89 -6.97
N ASP A 26 -0.83 -1.27 -7.72
CA ASP A 26 -0.88 -2.61 -8.30
C ASP A 26 0.22 -2.88 -9.30
N VAL A 27 0.49 -1.92 -10.19
CA VAL A 27 1.60 -2.03 -11.13
C VAL A 27 2.91 -2.19 -10.35
N LEU A 28 3.15 -1.34 -9.36
CA LEU A 28 4.36 -1.40 -8.54
C LEU A 28 4.51 -2.75 -7.82
N PHE A 29 3.44 -3.24 -7.18
CA PHE A 29 3.45 -4.52 -6.47
C PHE A 29 3.61 -5.69 -7.43
N SER A 30 2.89 -5.71 -8.55
CA SER A 30 2.98 -6.80 -9.53
C SER A 30 4.37 -6.94 -10.15
N GLU A 31 5.11 -5.83 -10.28
CA GLU A 31 6.44 -5.82 -10.88
C GLU A 31 7.56 -6.11 -9.87
N ARG A 32 7.38 -5.70 -8.61
CA ARG A 32 8.50 -5.58 -7.65
C ARG A 32 8.26 -6.21 -6.29
N LEU A 33 7.05 -6.67 -5.97
CA LEU A 33 6.76 -7.27 -4.67
C LEU A 33 7.54 -8.57 -4.52
N ALA A 34 8.55 -8.54 -3.66
CA ALA A 34 9.35 -9.71 -3.32
C ALA A 34 8.66 -10.51 -2.20
N SER A 35 8.11 -9.82 -1.20
CA SER A 35 7.38 -10.46 -0.12
C SER A 35 6.34 -9.51 0.50
N SER A 36 5.30 -10.07 1.10
CA SER A 36 4.43 -9.35 2.04
C SER A 36 4.21 -10.17 3.29
N SER A 37 4.37 -9.54 4.43
CA SER A 37 4.15 -10.13 5.75
C SER A 37 3.33 -9.18 6.61
N ARG A 38 2.58 -9.74 7.56
CA ARG A 38 1.80 -8.96 8.51
C ARG A 38 2.33 -9.22 9.92
N PRO A 39 3.35 -8.47 10.36
CA PRO A 39 3.96 -8.69 11.67
C PRO A 39 3.03 -8.33 12.83
N GLU A 40 2.10 -7.39 12.63
CA GLU A 40 1.15 -6.94 13.66
C GLU A 40 -0.27 -6.80 13.07
N PRO A 41 -1.33 -6.89 13.90
CA PRO A 41 -2.71 -6.80 13.42
C PRO A 41 -2.99 -5.51 12.64
N PHE A 42 -2.32 -4.41 12.95
CA PHE A 42 -2.53 -3.12 12.31
C PHE A 42 -1.34 -2.67 11.45
N ARG A 43 -0.42 -3.58 11.12
CA ARG A 43 0.76 -3.30 10.31
C ARG A 43 0.97 -4.34 9.23
N LEU A 44 1.01 -3.89 7.98
CA LEU A 44 1.40 -4.69 6.83
C LEU A 44 2.79 -4.25 6.38
N ARG A 45 3.70 -5.22 6.26
CA ARG A 45 5.05 -5.01 5.75
C ARG A 45 5.18 -5.60 4.36
N LEU A 46 5.56 -4.77 3.41
CA LEU A 46 5.86 -5.14 2.04
C LEU A 46 7.35 -4.99 1.79
N GLU A 47 7.95 -5.96 1.11
CA GLU A 47 9.33 -5.88 0.64
C GLU A 47 9.31 -5.78 -0.89
N LEU A 48 9.84 -4.68 -1.40
CA LEU A 48 9.90 -4.38 -2.82
C LEU A 48 11.34 -4.49 -3.30
N ALA A 49 11.57 -5.11 -4.45
CA ALA A 49 12.88 -5.15 -5.09
C ALA A 49 13.39 -3.72 -5.33
N ALA A 50 14.54 -3.40 -4.72
CA ALA A 50 15.19 -2.11 -4.89
C ALA A 50 15.62 -1.92 -6.35
N GLY A 51 15.70 -0.65 -6.75
CA GLY A 51 16.08 -0.29 -8.10
C GLY A 51 16.15 1.22 -8.27
N PRO A 52 16.78 1.69 -9.36
CA PRO A 52 16.91 3.12 -9.62
C PRO A 52 15.53 3.77 -9.69
N GLY A 53 15.28 4.77 -8.83
CA GLY A 53 14.03 5.53 -8.77
C GLY A 53 12.86 4.84 -8.07
N ILE A 54 13.00 3.59 -7.59
CA ILE A 54 11.89 2.87 -6.93
C ILE A 54 11.60 3.46 -5.56
N GLU A 55 12.62 3.78 -4.77
CA GLU A 55 12.44 4.38 -3.45
C GLU A 55 11.72 5.73 -3.51
N GLU A 56 12.11 6.57 -4.47
CA GLU A 56 11.45 7.86 -4.72
C GLU A 56 9.99 7.67 -5.14
N ARG A 57 9.73 6.71 -6.03
CA ARG A 57 8.37 6.37 -6.46
C ARG A 57 7.50 5.86 -5.31
N VAL A 58 8.04 4.99 -4.44
CA VAL A 58 7.34 4.50 -3.24
C VAL A 58 7.03 5.66 -2.30
N ARG A 59 8.01 6.54 -2.06
CA ARG A 59 7.85 7.71 -1.18
C ARG A 59 6.84 8.72 -1.72
N ASP A 60 6.87 8.99 -3.02
CA ASP A 60 5.89 9.89 -3.68
C ASP A 60 4.47 9.33 -3.57
N LEU A 61 4.28 8.04 -3.86
CA LEU A 61 2.98 7.38 -3.70
C LEU A 61 2.51 7.40 -2.24
N ALA A 62 3.39 7.04 -1.29
CA ALA A 62 3.08 7.08 0.15
C ALA A 62 2.73 8.50 0.65
N GLY A 63 3.44 9.52 0.18
CA GLY A 63 3.16 10.93 0.50
C GLY A 63 1.80 11.39 -0.04
N ARG A 64 1.45 10.97 -1.25
CA ARG A 64 0.13 11.28 -1.83
C ARG A 64 -1.01 10.56 -1.13
N GLU A 65 -0.81 9.30 -0.74
CA GLU A 65 -1.80 8.52 0.00
C GLU A 65 -2.04 9.07 1.42
N SER A 66 -0.98 9.33 2.17
CA SER A 66 -1.09 9.93 3.52
C SER A 66 -1.75 11.32 3.50
N GLY A 67 -1.54 12.10 2.43
CA GLY A 67 -2.23 13.38 2.24
C GLY A 67 -3.72 13.25 1.94
N CYS A 68 -4.17 12.09 1.44
CA CYS A 68 -5.56 11.85 1.02
C CYS A 68 -6.38 11.04 2.03
N CYS A 69 -5.72 10.11 2.73
CA CYS A 69 -6.33 9.20 3.68
C CYS A 69 -5.43 9.19 4.92
N SER A 70 -5.64 10.18 5.80
CA SER A 70 -4.76 10.49 6.94
C SER A 70 -4.70 9.42 8.03
N PHE A 71 -5.55 8.39 7.94
CA PHE A 71 -5.53 7.23 8.84
C PHE A 71 -4.43 6.22 8.46
N PHE A 72 -3.88 6.29 7.25
CA PHE A 72 -2.72 5.49 6.88
C PHE A 72 -1.44 6.16 7.32
N THR A 73 -0.59 5.38 7.98
CA THR A 73 0.81 5.74 8.22
C THR A 73 1.68 4.88 7.32
N PHE A 74 2.45 5.51 6.44
CA PHE A 74 3.38 4.82 5.56
C PHE A 74 4.80 5.09 6.03
N THR A 75 5.57 4.03 6.30
CA THR A 75 6.97 4.11 6.66
C THR A 75 7.80 3.38 5.61
N THR A 76 8.58 4.12 4.84
CA THR A 76 9.50 3.55 3.85
C THR A 76 10.91 3.42 4.45
N THR A 77 11.41 2.20 4.50
CA THR A 77 12.77 1.86 4.92
C THR A 77 13.59 1.49 3.69
N PRO A 78 14.52 2.35 3.24
CA PRO A 78 15.40 2.00 2.13
C PRO A 78 16.37 0.88 2.54
N GLY A 79 16.67 -0.01 1.60
CA GLY A 79 17.69 -1.04 1.75
C GLY A 79 18.44 -1.22 0.42
N GLU A 80 19.56 -1.96 0.47
CA GLU A 80 20.44 -2.13 -0.70
C GLU A 80 19.77 -2.93 -1.82
N ASP A 81 19.12 -4.05 -1.48
CA ASP A 81 18.46 -4.94 -2.44
C ASP A 81 16.93 -4.91 -2.34
N LEU A 82 16.40 -4.55 -1.17
CA LEU A 82 14.96 -4.51 -0.89
C LEU A 82 14.60 -3.22 -0.17
N ILE A 83 13.48 -2.63 -0.56
CA ILE A 83 12.85 -1.49 0.09
C ILE A 83 11.71 -2.02 0.93
N GLY A 84 11.76 -1.78 2.23
CA GLY A 84 10.68 -2.07 3.16
C GLY A 84 9.63 -0.97 3.11
N LEU A 85 8.37 -1.31 2.86
CA LEU A 85 7.24 -0.43 3.02
C LEU A 85 6.33 -0.98 4.11
N ASP A 86 6.29 -0.29 5.24
CA ASP A 86 5.35 -0.54 6.31
C ASP A 86 4.12 0.34 6.13
N ILE A 87 2.95 -0.29 6.17
CA ILE A 87 1.64 0.35 6.09
C ILE A 87 0.93 0.07 7.40
N GLU A 88 0.62 1.13 8.14
CA GLU A 88 -0.04 1.06 9.44
C GLU A 88 -1.37 1.81 9.39
N VAL A 89 -2.36 1.30 10.12
CA VAL A 89 -3.69 1.89 10.26
C VAL A 89 -4.12 1.90 11.72
N ASP A 90 -5.13 2.69 12.06
CA ASP A 90 -5.78 2.55 13.36
C ASP A 90 -6.65 1.28 13.43
N ALA A 91 -7.08 0.91 14.64
CA ALA A 91 -7.89 -0.28 14.86
C ALA A 91 -9.28 -0.24 14.21
N ALA A 92 -9.79 0.95 13.84
CA ALA A 92 -11.09 1.09 13.16
C ALA A 92 -11.00 0.81 11.65
N HIS A 93 -9.79 0.75 11.10
CA HIS A 93 -9.52 0.54 9.68
C HIS A 93 -8.71 -0.75 9.42
N ASP A 94 -8.77 -1.74 10.34
CA ASP A 94 -8.11 -3.05 10.18
C ASP A 94 -8.63 -3.83 8.96
N ALA A 95 -9.93 -3.73 8.70
CA ALA A 95 -10.60 -4.16 7.50
C ALA A 95 -10.28 -3.27 6.28
N VAL A 96 -9.24 -2.43 6.33
CA VAL A 96 -8.59 -1.78 5.18
C VAL A 96 -7.11 -2.20 5.09
N LEU A 97 -6.63 -3.01 6.03
CA LEU A 97 -5.34 -3.69 5.95
C LEU A 97 -5.44 -5.15 5.49
N ASP A 98 -6.48 -5.90 5.89
CA ASP A 98 -6.75 -7.31 5.50
C ASP A 98 -6.74 -7.59 3.99
N ALA A 99 -7.67 -7.08 3.19
CA ALA A 99 -7.67 -7.16 1.74
C ALA A 99 -6.50 -6.46 1.05
N LEU A 100 -5.81 -5.48 1.65
CA LEU A 100 -4.51 -5.05 1.13
C LEU A 100 -3.55 -6.25 1.19
N ALA A 101 -3.50 -6.95 2.33
CA ALA A 101 -2.70 -8.17 2.50
C ALA A 101 -3.15 -9.32 1.58
N VAL A 102 -4.47 -9.54 1.41
CA VAL A 102 -4.99 -10.57 0.48
C VAL A 102 -4.61 -10.24 -0.96
N ARG A 103 -4.72 -8.98 -1.35
CA ARG A 103 -4.37 -8.51 -2.69
C ARG A 103 -2.88 -8.69 -2.96
N THR A 104 -2.01 -8.23 -2.04
CA THR A 104 -0.55 -8.38 -2.21
C THR A 104 -0.13 -9.84 -2.19
N ALA A 105 -0.74 -10.69 -1.34
CA ALA A 105 -0.48 -12.12 -1.34
C ALA A 105 -0.84 -12.79 -2.68
N GLY A 106 -1.90 -12.33 -3.36
CA GLY A 106 -2.24 -12.80 -4.72
C GLY A 106 -1.28 -12.35 -5.82
N MET A 107 -0.41 -11.38 -5.53
CA MET A 107 0.53 -10.77 -6.47
C MET A 107 1.98 -11.22 -6.24
N GLN A 108 2.26 -11.88 -5.10
CA GLN A 108 3.52 -12.59 -4.87
C GLN A 108 3.62 -13.74 -5.86
N ARG A 109 4.63 -13.70 -6.75
CA ARG A 109 4.89 -14.75 -7.74
C ARG A 109 6.28 -15.34 -7.59
#